data_AF-A0A844EGZ2-F1
#
_entry.id   AF-A0A844EGZ2-F1
#
_cell.length_a   1.000
_cell.length_b   1.000
_cell.length_c   1.000
_cell.angle_alpha   90.00
_cell.angle_beta   90.00
_cell.angle_gamma   90.00
#
_symmetry.space_group_name_H-M   'P 1'
#
loop_
_entity.id
_entity.type
_entity.pdbx_description
1 polymer ?
#
loop_
_entity_poly.entity_id
_entity_poly.type
_entity_poly.pdbx_seq_one_letter_code
_entity_poly.pdbx_strand_id
1 'polypeptide(L)'
;MKLAKRPLWLFLTALLVFLIVGVNEGSHAFAKTAAMENEFQQAAKRYQVPVALLKAVSYNESRWDSHSGKPSVAGGYGVMHLTDVTGLTTSGADSAAVKTPNAASLHTLQKAAKLTGLSVHQLKTNTAANIQGGAALLRFYQKSLGKSLTANLNSWYAAVAKYSQSDSKAAANYFAENVYQILKDGESQNGITIAPQKVVHLKDQSINSDSTASSTDGPSGLPIEWIPALYKEFDDQ
;
A
#
# COMPACT_ATOMS: atom_id res chain seq x y z
N MET A 1 51.81 -8.62 75.53
CA MET A 1 51.96 -10.09 75.37
C MET A 1 51.37 -10.48 74.02
N LYS A 2 52.20 -11.09 73.16
CA LYS A 2 51.93 -11.78 71.87
C LYS A 2 51.33 -11.01 70.68
N LEU A 3 52.11 -11.05 69.59
CA LEU A 3 51.74 -10.82 68.19
C LEU A 3 50.61 -11.76 67.72
N ALA A 4 49.78 -11.29 66.78
CA ALA A 4 49.43 -12.06 65.58
C ALA A 4 48.93 -11.11 64.48
N LYS A 5 49.62 -11.10 63.33
CA LYS A 5 49.26 -10.40 62.09
C LYS A 5 48.74 -11.43 61.06
N ARG A 6 47.60 -11.08 60.41
CA ARG A 6 47.13 -11.42 59.03
C ARG A 6 46.58 -12.84 58.79
N PRO A 7 45.63 -13.09 57.84
CA PRO A 7 45.48 -12.50 56.47
C PRO A 7 44.07 -11.98 56.09
N LEU A 8 43.95 -10.87 55.33
CA LEU A 8 43.79 -10.82 53.86
C LEU A 8 42.64 -11.69 53.31
N TRP A 9 41.43 -11.16 53.24
CA TRP A 9 40.41 -11.55 52.24
C TRP A 9 39.89 -10.28 51.55
N LEU A 10 40.33 -10.11 50.30
CA LEU A 10 39.79 -9.16 49.34
C LEU A 10 38.38 -9.60 48.96
N PHE A 11 37.34 -8.90 49.41
CA PHE A 11 36.02 -8.99 48.78
C PHE A 11 36.04 -8.10 47.54
N LEU A 12 36.43 -8.69 46.41
CA LEU A 12 36.31 -8.08 45.10
C LEU A 12 34.81 -8.08 44.73
N THR A 13 34.10 -7.00 45.03
CA THR A 13 32.75 -6.77 44.50
C THR A 13 32.86 -6.43 43.03
N ALA A 14 32.77 -7.45 42.16
CA ALA A 14 32.57 -7.23 40.74
C ALA A 14 31.15 -6.70 40.53
N LEU A 15 31.02 -5.37 40.47
CA LEU A 15 29.81 -4.69 40.05
C LEU A 15 29.65 -4.91 38.53
N LEU A 16 28.94 -5.97 38.17
CA LEU A 16 28.54 -6.24 36.80
C LEU A 16 27.40 -5.28 36.43
N VAL A 17 27.73 -4.06 36.01
CA VAL A 17 26.78 -3.16 35.35
C VAL A 17 26.56 -3.73 33.95
N PHE A 18 25.56 -4.59 33.80
CA PHE A 18 25.02 -4.95 32.49
C PHE A 18 24.29 -3.73 31.94
N LEU A 19 24.98 -2.94 31.12
CA LEU A 19 24.37 -1.90 30.31
C LEU A 19 23.53 -2.61 29.23
N ILE A 20 22.24 -2.83 29.51
CA ILE A 20 21.27 -3.27 28.49
C ILE A 20 21.00 -2.07 27.59
N VAL A 21 21.86 -1.86 26.61
CA VAL A 21 21.58 -0.98 25.47
C VAL A 21 21.45 -1.89 24.26
N GLY A 22 20.22 -2.26 23.91
CA GLY A 22 20.01 -3.09 22.72
C GLY A 22 18.70 -3.85 22.62
N VAL A 23 17.57 -3.32 23.09
CA VAL A 23 16.24 -3.89 22.75
C VAL A 23 15.22 -2.75 22.63
N ASN A 24 15.27 -1.95 21.56
CA ASN A 24 14.21 -0.96 21.31
C ASN A 24 13.69 -1.00 19.87
N GLU A 25 14.47 -1.46 18.90
CA GLU A 25 14.04 -1.47 17.49
C GLU A 25 12.88 -2.44 17.21
N GLY A 26 12.89 -3.62 17.83
CA GLY A 26 11.81 -4.61 17.67
C GLY A 26 10.47 -4.15 18.26
N SER A 27 10.50 -3.40 19.37
CA SER A 27 9.29 -2.89 20.03
C SER A 27 8.61 -1.78 19.23
N HIS A 28 9.39 -0.88 18.61
CA HIS A 28 8.86 0.19 17.75
C HIS A 28 8.29 -0.35 16.43
N ALA A 29 8.96 -1.34 15.81
CA ALA A 29 8.46 -1.99 14.61
C ALA A 29 7.13 -2.71 14.86
N PHE A 30 7.04 -3.49 15.95
CA PHE A 30 5.80 -4.17 16.33
C PHE A 30 4.66 -3.20 16.66
N ALA A 31 4.95 -2.11 17.37
CA ALA A 31 3.96 -1.07 17.69
C ALA A 31 3.43 -0.35 16.43
N LYS A 32 4.32 -0.02 15.47
CA LYS A 32 3.95 0.59 14.18
C LYS A 32 3.06 -0.35 13.36
N THR A 33 3.40 -1.63 13.33
CA THR A 33 2.58 -2.68 12.70
C THR A 33 1.20 -2.79 13.32
N ALA A 34 1.11 -2.87 14.65
CA ALA A 34 -0.16 -2.97 15.35
C ALA A 34 -1.03 -1.73 15.13
N ALA A 35 -0.40 -0.55 15.03
CA ALA A 35 -1.07 0.68 14.65
C ALA A 35 -1.65 0.59 13.23
N MET A 36 -0.88 0.12 12.24
CA MET A 36 -1.35 0.00 10.85
C MET A 36 -2.51 -0.99 10.70
N GLU A 37 -2.46 -2.14 11.36
CA GLU A 37 -3.58 -3.10 11.37
C GLU A 37 -4.86 -2.44 11.91
N ASN A 38 -4.76 -1.67 13.01
CA ASN A 38 -5.89 -0.92 13.55
C ASN A 38 -6.36 0.23 12.63
N GLU A 39 -5.44 0.88 11.91
CA GLU A 39 -5.79 1.91 10.92
C GLU A 39 -6.61 1.34 9.76
N PHE A 40 -6.27 0.13 9.29
CA PHE A 40 -7.09 -0.59 8.30
C PHE A 40 -8.50 -0.87 8.84
N GLN A 41 -8.62 -1.35 10.07
CA GLN A 41 -9.92 -1.63 10.71
C GLN A 41 -10.78 -0.35 10.79
N GLN A 42 -10.18 0.76 11.23
CA GLN A 42 -10.86 2.05 11.36
C GLN A 42 -11.32 2.61 10.01
N ALA A 43 -10.45 2.60 9.00
CA ALA A 43 -10.78 3.08 7.66
C ALA A 43 -11.87 2.21 7.03
N ALA A 44 -11.74 0.89 7.13
CA ALA A 44 -12.72 -0.06 6.62
C ALA A 44 -14.10 0.18 7.22
N LYS A 45 -14.18 0.35 8.55
CA LYS A 45 -15.42 0.68 9.25
C LYS A 45 -16.00 2.02 8.79
N ARG A 46 -15.18 3.07 8.72
CA ARG A 46 -15.62 4.43 8.34
C ARG A 46 -16.20 4.47 6.93
N TYR A 47 -15.55 3.81 5.98
CA TYR A 47 -15.95 3.84 4.57
C TYR A 47 -16.79 2.63 4.15
N GLN A 48 -17.12 1.74 5.08
CA GLN A 48 -17.96 0.56 4.86
C GLN A 48 -17.42 -0.34 3.74
N VAL A 49 -16.09 -0.51 3.72
CA VAL A 49 -15.37 -1.45 2.84
C VAL A 49 -14.94 -2.65 3.69
N PRO A 50 -14.93 -3.90 3.16
CA PRO A 50 -14.41 -5.04 3.90
C PRO A 50 -12.92 -4.87 4.24
N VAL A 51 -12.55 -5.15 5.49
CA VAL A 51 -11.16 -4.97 5.97
C VAL A 51 -10.18 -5.81 5.15
N ALA A 52 -10.50 -7.09 4.92
CA ALA A 52 -9.65 -8.00 4.15
C ALA A 52 -9.42 -7.48 2.72
N LEU A 53 -10.47 -6.93 2.08
CA LEU A 53 -10.38 -6.33 0.74
C LEU A 53 -9.45 -5.12 0.73
N LEU A 54 -9.60 -4.20 1.69
CA LEU A 54 -8.78 -3.00 1.79
C LEU A 54 -7.29 -3.36 1.99
N LYS A 55 -7.01 -4.35 2.85
CA LYS A 55 -5.64 -4.84 3.06
C LYS A 55 -5.07 -5.52 1.82
N ALA A 56 -5.88 -6.32 1.11
CA ALA A 56 -5.45 -7.00 -0.12
C ALA A 56 -5.13 -6.01 -1.25
N VAL A 57 -5.94 -4.97 -1.43
CA VAL A 57 -5.65 -3.87 -2.37
C VAL A 57 -4.33 -3.20 -1.98
N SER A 58 -4.18 -2.81 -0.72
CA SER A 58 -2.95 -2.17 -0.22
C SER A 58 -1.70 -3.05 -0.42
N TYR A 59 -1.83 -4.36 -0.21
CA TYR A 59 -0.75 -5.31 -0.39
C TYR A 59 -0.37 -5.46 -1.87
N ASN A 60 -1.35 -5.55 -2.77
CA ASN A 60 -1.10 -5.61 -4.21
C ASN A 60 -0.41 -4.33 -4.73
N GLU A 61 -0.74 -3.17 -4.18
CA GLU A 61 -0.18 -1.87 -4.56
C GLU A 61 1.27 -1.65 -4.09
N SER A 62 1.56 -2.02 -2.83
CA SER A 62 2.79 -1.55 -2.16
C SER A 62 3.47 -2.60 -1.30
N ARG A 63 2.88 -3.80 -1.16
CA ARG A 63 3.29 -4.80 -0.15
C ARG A 63 3.32 -4.20 1.27
N TRP A 64 2.39 -3.28 1.54
CA TRP A 64 2.30 -2.47 2.76
C TRP A 64 3.53 -1.59 3.06
N ASP A 65 4.32 -1.25 2.05
CA ASP A 65 5.41 -0.27 2.16
C ASP A 65 4.89 1.15 1.95
N SER A 66 5.11 2.01 2.95
CA SER A 66 4.80 3.45 2.88
C SER A 66 5.82 4.26 2.09
N HIS A 67 6.96 3.66 1.72
CA HIS A 67 8.11 4.29 1.09
C HIS A 67 8.60 5.57 1.81
N SER A 68 8.43 5.63 3.13
CA SER A 68 8.73 6.80 3.98
C SER A 68 8.10 8.11 3.46
N GLY A 69 6.93 8.03 2.82
CA GLY A 69 6.21 9.17 2.26
C GLY A 69 6.81 9.72 0.96
N LYS A 70 7.85 9.08 0.40
CA LYS A 70 8.38 9.37 -0.93
C LYS A 70 7.48 8.76 -2.00
N PRO A 71 7.37 9.37 -3.20
CA PRO A 71 6.63 8.76 -4.30
C PRO A 71 7.35 7.53 -4.85
N SER A 72 6.59 6.59 -5.40
CA SER A 72 7.10 5.56 -6.29
C SER A 72 7.51 6.15 -7.64
N VAL A 73 8.18 5.35 -8.48
CA VAL A 73 8.51 5.72 -9.88
C VAL A 73 7.28 6.02 -10.74
N ALA A 74 6.10 5.57 -10.30
CA ALA A 74 4.81 5.85 -10.93
C ALA A 74 4.06 7.03 -10.27
N GLY A 75 4.71 7.76 -9.35
CA GLY A 75 4.12 8.92 -8.67
C GLY A 75 3.11 8.58 -7.57
N GLY A 76 3.08 7.31 -7.13
CA GLY A 76 2.19 6.82 -6.07
C GLY A 76 2.77 7.01 -4.68
N TYR A 77 1.94 7.40 -3.72
CA TYR A 77 2.36 7.63 -2.33
C TYR A 77 1.70 6.64 -1.35
N GLY A 78 2.49 6.19 -0.38
CA GLY A 78 2.03 5.40 0.75
C GLY A 78 1.52 4.01 0.39
N VAL A 79 0.97 3.33 1.41
CA VAL A 79 0.57 1.91 1.31
C VAL A 79 -0.63 1.65 0.37
N MET A 80 -1.39 2.69 0.04
CA MET A 80 -2.51 2.63 -0.90
C MET A 80 -2.16 3.14 -2.31
N HIS A 81 -0.89 3.49 -2.55
CA HIS A 81 -0.38 4.04 -3.82
C HIS A 81 -1.27 5.15 -4.39
N LEU A 82 -1.50 6.19 -3.58
CA LEU A 82 -2.26 7.35 -4.04
C LEU A 82 -1.38 8.16 -5.01
N THR A 83 -1.68 8.07 -6.30
CA THR A 83 -1.01 8.76 -7.41
C THR A 83 -1.27 10.27 -7.45
N ASP A 84 -0.18 11.01 -7.66
CA ASP A 84 -0.19 12.43 -8.00
C ASP A 84 0.96 12.73 -8.95
N VAL A 85 0.67 12.89 -10.24
CA VAL A 85 1.67 13.22 -11.27
C VAL A 85 1.84 14.72 -11.51
N THR A 86 1.24 15.57 -10.68
CA THR A 86 1.33 17.02 -10.84
C THR A 86 2.80 17.47 -10.81
N GLY A 87 3.30 17.97 -11.94
CA GLY A 87 4.68 18.44 -12.06
C GLY A 87 5.72 17.36 -12.32
N LEU A 88 5.31 16.13 -12.65
CA LEU A 88 6.21 15.08 -13.18
C LEU A 88 6.27 15.14 -14.71
N THR A 89 7.44 14.84 -15.29
CA THR A 89 7.62 14.70 -16.74
C THR A 89 8.04 13.28 -17.08
N THR A 90 7.61 12.75 -18.22
CA THR A 90 8.16 11.51 -18.76
C THR A 90 9.40 11.86 -19.58
N SER A 91 10.54 11.28 -19.22
CA SER A 91 11.80 11.44 -19.95
C SER A 91 12.38 10.04 -20.18
N GLY A 92 12.35 9.54 -21.41
CA GLY A 92 13.17 8.37 -21.75
C GLY A 92 14.64 8.79 -21.81
N ALA A 93 15.58 7.85 -21.68
CA ALA A 93 17.02 8.11 -21.77
C ALA A 93 17.42 8.92 -23.04
N ASP A 94 16.60 8.84 -24.09
CA ASP A 94 16.89 9.44 -25.41
C ASP A 94 15.74 10.35 -25.92
N SER A 95 14.79 10.76 -25.07
CA SER A 95 13.61 11.54 -25.51
C SER A 95 13.42 12.82 -24.72
N ALA A 96 13.13 13.92 -25.45
CA ALA A 96 12.75 15.20 -24.85
C ALA A 96 11.62 15.02 -23.84
N ALA A 97 11.74 15.66 -22.67
CA ALA A 97 10.77 15.55 -21.59
C ALA A 97 9.36 15.92 -22.11
N VAL A 98 8.46 14.94 -22.15
CA VAL A 98 7.05 15.17 -22.48
C VAL A 98 6.30 15.35 -21.17
N LYS A 99 5.46 16.39 -21.08
CA LYS A 99 4.52 16.51 -19.96
C LYS A 99 3.61 15.28 -19.94
N THR A 100 3.50 14.64 -18.79
CA THR A 100 2.59 13.52 -18.63
C THR A 100 1.15 13.95 -18.89
N PRO A 101 0.37 13.17 -19.66
CA PRO A 101 -1.04 13.43 -19.84
C PRO A 101 -1.72 13.57 -18.48
N ASN A 102 -2.47 14.66 -18.26
CA ASN A 102 -3.25 14.91 -17.04
C ASN A 102 -4.53 14.05 -17.05
N ALA A 103 -4.37 12.73 -17.02
CA ALA A 103 -5.49 11.81 -16.94
C ALA A 103 -6.00 11.73 -15.48
N ALA A 104 -7.32 11.65 -15.29
CA ALA A 104 -7.92 11.55 -13.95
C ALA A 104 -7.47 10.29 -13.16
N SER A 105 -6.90 9.31 -13.87
CA SER A 105 -6.23 8.10 -13.37
C SER A 105 -4.88 8.37 -12.69
N LEU A 106 -4.34 9.58 -12.81
CA LEU A 106 -3.04 9.96 -12.27
C LEU A 106 -3.13 10.96 -11.10
N HIS A 107 -4.36 11.21 -10.61
CA HIS A 107 -4.69 12.17 -9.56
C HIS A 107 -5.63 11.59 -8.49
N THR A 108 -5.41 10.33 -8.08
CA THR A 108 -6.18 9.75 -6.95
C THR A 108 -6.00 10.54 -5.68
N LEU A 109 -4.86 11.17 -5.48
CA LEU A 109 -4.54 11.85 -4.25
C LEU A 109 -5.45 13.08 -4.03
N GLN A 110 -5.70 13.86 -5.07
CA GLN A 110 -6.65 14.97 -5.04
C GLN A 110 -8.09 14.47 -4.85
N LYS A 111 -8.45 13.35 -5.48
CA LYS A 111 -9.77 12.73 -5.30
C LYS A 111 -9.95 12.22 -3.87
N ALA A 112 -8.95 11.54 -3.31
CA ALA A 112 -8.92 11.08 -1.93
C ALA A 112 -8.99 12.26 -0.96
N ALA A 113 -8.29 13.37 -1.21
CA ALA A 113 -8.38 14.58 -0.41
C ALA A 113 -9.82 15.11 -0.34
N LYS A 114 -10.50 15.19 -1.49
CA LYS A 114 -11.92 15.61 -1.56
C LYS A 114 -12.85 14.65 -0.83
N LEU A 115 -12.63 13.34 -0.97
CA LEU A 115 -13.49 12.31 -0.38
C LEU A 115 -13.32 12.18 1.14
N THR A 116 -12.12 12.45 1.66
CA THR A 116 -11.78 12.28 3.08
C THR A 116 -11.85 13.58 3.87
N GLY A 117 -11.69 14.73 3.19
CA GLY A 117 -11.47 16.03 3.82
C GLY A 117 -10.03 16.24 4.34
N LEU A 118 -9.13 15.27 4.10
CA LEU A 118 -7.72 15.37 4.51
C LEU A 118 -6.91 16.15 3.49
N SER A 119 -5.85 16.80 3.95
CA SER A 119 -4.92 17.50 3.05
C SER A 119 -4.11 16.51 2.22
N VAL A 120 -3.71 16.95 1.02
CA VAL A 120 -2.77 16.22 0.15
C VAL A 120 -1.48 15.86 0.91
N HIS A 121 -0.96 16.78 1.71
CA HIS A 121 0.25 16.54 2.50
C HIS A 121 0.07 15.38 3.49
N GLN A 122 -1.05 15.32 4.21
CA GLN A 122 -1.36 14.21 5.12
C GLN A 122 -1.47 12.88 4.36
N LEU A 123 -2.16 12.87 3.21
CA LEU A 123 -2.30 11.66 2.39
C LEU A 123 -0.97 11.13 1.84
N LYS A 124 0.03 12.00 1.65
CA LYS A 124 1.40 11.62 1.23
C LYS A 124 2.24 11.07 2.38
N THR A 125 2.15 11.67 3.56
CA THR A 125 3.15 11.50 4.64
C THR A 125 2.65 10.71 5.84
N ASN A 126 1.34 10.53 6.00
CA ASN A 126 0.74 9.82 7.12
C ASN A 126 0.05 8.54 6.65
N THR A 127 0.51 7.39 7.15
CA THR A 127 -0.02 6.07 6.78
C THR A 127 -1.52 5.95 7.05
N ALA A 128 -2.00 6.36 8.24
CA ALA A 128 -3.42 6.31 8.56
C ALA A 128 -4.26 7.11 7.56
N ALA A 129 -3.83 8.34 7.25
CA ALA A 129 -4.48 9.18 6.25
C ALA A 129 -4.49 8.52 4.88
N ASN A 130 -3.37 7.95 4.45
CA ASN A 130 -3.25 7.25 3.18
C ASN A 130 -4.22 6.06 3.07
N ILE A 131 -4.31 5.23 4.13
CA ILE A 131 -5.29 4.13 4.24
C ILE A 131 -6.73 4.65 4.16
N GLN A 132 -7.04 5.77 4.84
CA GLN A 132 -8.35 6.42 4.76
C GLN A 132 -8.66 6.89 3.33
N GLY A 133 -7.67 7.42 2.62
CA GLY A 133 -7.78 7.83 1.21
C GLY A 133 -8.12 6.67 0.28
N GLY A 134 -7.38 5.57 0.37
CA GLY A 134 -7.64 4.37 -0.43
C GLY A 134 -9.01 3.74 -0.13
N ALA A 135 -9.40 3.67 1.15
CA ALA A 135 -10.72 3.17 1.54
C ALA A 135 -11.87 4.06 1.01
N ALA A 136 -11.69 5.38 1.03
CA ALA A 136 -12.66 6.32 0.48
C ALA A 136 -12.81 6.16 -1.04
N LEU A 137 -11.71 5.90 -1.77
CA LEU A 137 -11.72 5.63 -3.21
C LEU A 137 -12.46 4.34 -3.56
N LEU A 138 -12.20 3.24 -2.84
CA LEU A 138 -12.95 1.98 -3.05
C LEU A 138 -14.45 2.18 -2.83
N ARG A 139 -14.82 2.88 -1.75
CA ARG A 139 -16.22 3.23 -1.48
C ARG A 139 -16.81 4.08 -2.62
N PHE A 140 -16.08 5.07 -3.10
CA PHE A 140 -16.51 5.94 -4.20
C PHE A 140 -16.74 5.12 -5.47
N TYR A 141 -15.81 4.25 -5.86
CA TYR A 141 -15.95 3.41 -7.05
C TYR A 141 -17.13 2.45 -6.95
N GLN A 142 -17.33 1.79 -5.80
CA GLN A 142 -18.49 0.93 -5.57
C GLN A 142 -19.82 1.69 -5.74
N LYS A 143 -19.91 2.91 -5.18
CA LYS A 143 -21.11 3.75 -5.35
C LYS A 143 -21.29 4.24 -6.78
N SER A 144 -20.22 4.62 -7.47
CA SER A 144 -20.27 5.08 -8.86
C SER A 144 -20.79 4.00 -9.82
N LEU A 145 -20.62 2.72 -9.44
CA LEU A 145 -21.13 1.56 -10.16
C LEU A 145 -22.60 1.24 -9.81
N GLY A 146 -23.26 2.06 -8.98
CA GLY A 146 -24.63 1.81 -8.51
C GLY A 146 -24.75 0.64 -7.53
N LYS A 147 -23.63 0.12 -7.01
CA LYS A 147 -23.62 -1.07 -6.14
C LYS A 147 -23.74 -0.69 -4.66
N SER A 148 -24.31 -1.58 -3.85
CA SER A 148 -24.40 -1.43 -2.41
C SER A 148 -23.04 -1.59 -1.74
N LEU A 149 -22.83 -0.89 -0.61
CA LEU A 149 -21.71 -1.17 0.28
C LEU A 149 -22.09 -2.39 1.11
N THR A 150 -21.28 -3.44 1.04
CA THR A 150 -21.59 -4.73 1.64
C THR A 150 -20.32 -5.36 2.21
N ALA A 151 -20.48 -6.19 3.24
CA ALA A 151 -19.39 -7.01 3.76
C ALA A 151 -19.03 -8.17 2.81
N ASN A 152 -19.89 -8.50 1.83
CA ASN A 152 -19.63 -9.57 0.88
C ASN A 152 -18.51 -9.20 -0.09
N LEU A 153 -17.33 -9.79 0.11
CA LEU A 153 -16.13 -9.61 -0.73
C LEU A 153 -16.43 -9.82 -2.22
N ASN A 154 -17.32 -10.76 -2.59
CA ASN A 154 -17.60 -11.10 -3.97
C ASN A 154 -18.32 -9.99 -4.75
N SER A 155 -18.81 -8.95 -4.06
CA SER A 155 -19.55 -7.82 -4.64
C SER A 155 -18.69 -6.60 -4.96
N TRP A 156 -17.35 -6.70 -4.84
CA TRP A 156 -16.42 -5.56 -4.95
C TRP A 156 -15.48 -5.61 -6.16
N TYR A 157 -15.47 -6.68 -6.94
CA TYR A 157 -14.46 -6.91 -7.98
C TYR A 157 -14.38 -5.76 -8.99
N ALA A 158 -15.52 -5.24 -9.45
CA ALA A 158 -15.55 -4.11 -10.37
C ALA A 158 -15.04 -2.80 -9.74
N ALA A 159 -15.24 -2.59 -8.44
CA ALA A 159 -14.69 -1.42 -7.73
C ALA A 159 -13.17 -1.54 -7.54
N VAL A 160 -12.67 -2.74 -7.25
CA VAL A 160 -11.24 -3.03 -7.19
C VAL A 160 -10.60 -2.85 -8.55
N ALA A 161 -11.22 -3.32 -9.63
CA ALA A 161 -10.71 -3.11 -10.97
C ALA A 161 -10.64 -1.62 -11.33
N LYS A 162 -11.64 -0.82 -10.96
CA LYS A 162 -11.59 0.65 -11.11
C LYS A 162 -10.51 1.31 -10.25
N TYR A 163 -10.10 0.69 -9.14
CA TYR A 163 -9.03 1.18 -8.29
C TYR A 163 -7.67 1.17 -8.98
N SER A 164 -7.43 0.26 -9.94
CA SER A 164 -6.20 0.25 -10.75
C SER A 164 -6.05 1.51 -11.60
N GLN A 165 -7.18 2.18 -11.90
CA GLN A 165 -7.29 3.35 -12.77
C GLN A 165 -6.76 3.14 -14.19
N SER A 166 -6.61 1.89 -14.61
CA SER A 166 -6.27 1.61 -15.99
C SER A 166 -7.47 1.88 -16.89
N ASP A 167 -7.22 2.58 -18.00
CA ASP A 167 -8.18 2.68 -19.10
C ASP A 167 -8.29 1.36 -19.89
N SER A 168 -7.30 0.47 -19.74
CA SER A 168 -7.34 -0.89 -20.24
C SER A 168 -8.15 -1.79 -19.31
N LYS A 169 -9.25 -2.32 -19.85
CA LYS A 169 -10.11 -3.27 -19.15
C LYS A 169 -9.35 -4.55 -18.76
N ALA A 170 -8.46 -5.03 -19.63
CA ALA A 170 -7.64 -6.21 -19.35
C ALA A 170 -6.70 -5.96 -18.17
N ALA A 171 -6.03 -4.81 -18.11
CA ALA A 171 -5.15 -4.46 -17.01
C ALA A 171 -5.93 -4.20 -15.70
N ALA A 172 -7.11 -3.57 -15.77
CA ALA A 172 -7.99 -3.42 -14.62
C ALA A 172 -8.47 -4.76 -14.06
N ASN A 173 -8.82 -5.72 -14.94
CA ASN A 173 -9.17 -7.07 -14.53
C ASN A 173 -7.99 -7.82 -13.92
N TYR A 174 -6.81 -7.72 -14.53
CA TYR A 174 -5.60 -8.34 -13.98
C TYR A 174 -5.28 -7.84 -12.57
N PHE A 175 -5.40 -6.53 -12.34
CA PHE A 175 -5.26 -5.95 -11.01
C PHE A 175 -6.26 -6.55 -10.00
N ALA A 176 -7.55 -6.61 -10.38
CA ALA A 176 -8.57 -7.19 -9.52
C ALA A 176 -8.36 -8.68 -9.27
N GLU A 177 -7.92 -9.44 -10.27
CA GLU A 177 -7.63 -10.86 -10.15
C GLU A 177 -6.50 -11.10 -9.15
N ASN A 178 -5.41 -10.33 -9.21
CA ASN A 178 -4.32 -10.43 -8.24
C ASN A 178 -4.79 -10.14 -6.81
N VAL A 179 -5.62 -9.10 -6.61
CA VAL A 179 -6.21 -8.80 -5.30
C VAL A 179 -7.07 -9.96 -4.79
N TYR A 180 -7.87 -10.59 -5.66
CA TYR A 180 -8.70 -11.72 -5.28
C TYR A 180 -7.91 -12.99 -5.04
N GLN A 181 -6.78 -13.18 -5.73
CA GLN A 181 -5.84 -14.25 -5.47
C GLN A 181 -5.19 -14.07 -4.08
N ILE A 182 -4.78 -12.85 -3.71
CA ILE A 182 -4.31 -12.52 -2.35
C ILE A 182 -5.39 -12.81 -1.30
N LEU A 183 -6.65 -12.44 -1.57
CA LEU A 183 -7.76 -12.75 -0.65
C LEU A 183 -7.94 -14.26 -0.48
N LYS A 184 -7.84 -15.01 -1.57
CA LYS A 184 -8.02 -16.46 -1.57
C LYS A 184 -6.93 -17.18 -0.78
N ASP A 185 -5.68 -16.79 -1.01
CA ASP A 185 -4.52 -17.45 -0.41
C ASP A 185 -4.23 -16.94 1.01
N GLY A 186 -4.65 -15.71 1.31
CA GLY A 186 -4.24 -14.99 2.50
C GLY A 186 -2.83 -14.41 2.36
N GLU A 187 -2.44 -13.59 3.32
CA GLU A 187 -1.10 -12.99 3.39
C GLU A 187 -0.78 -12.62 4.84
N SER A 188 0.49 -12.72 5.23
CA SER A 188 0.93 -12.25 6.54
C SER A 188 2.36 -11.75 6.48
N GLN A 189 2.52 -10.44 6.61
CA GLN A 189 3.83 -9.78 6.57
C GLN A 189 3.87 -8.68 7.63
N ASN A 190 4.97 -8.61 8.38
CA ASN A 190 5.21 -7.57 9.38
C ASN A 190 4.00 -7.34 10.29
N GLY A 191 3.37 -8.42 10.78
CA GLY A 191 2.21 -8.45 11.69
C GLY A 191 0.88 -7.89 11.17
N ILE A 192 0.77 -7.61 9.87
CA ILE A 192 -0.50 -7.39 9.18
C ILE A 192 -0.91 -8.72 8.55
N THR A 193 -2.17 -9.13 8.74
CA THR A 193 -2.63 -10.47 8.33
C THR A 193 -3.96 -10.44 7.57
N ILE A 194 -3.99 -11.05 6.40
CA ILE A 194 -5.20 -11.41 5.65
C ILE A 194 -5.37 -12.93 5.81
N ALA A 195 -6.42 -13.35 6.53
CA ALA A 195 -6.77 -14.77 6.57
C ALA A 195 -7.29 -15.22 5.18
N PRO A 196 -7.02 -16.46 4.75
CA PRO A 196 -7.56 -17.00 3.49
C PRO A 196 -9.10 -16.87 3.43
N GLN A 197 -9.62 -16.40 2.30
CA GLN A 197 -11.05 -16.16 2.09
C GLN A 197 -11.60 -17.05 0.99
N LYS A 198 -12.83 -17.55 1.18
CA LYS A 198 -13.58 -18.22 0.11
C LYS A 198 -14.23 -17.17 -0.79
N VAL A 199 -13.50 -16.71 -1.80
CA VAL A 199 -13.97 -15.70 -2.76
C VAL A 199 -14.18 -16.28 -4.16
N VAL A 200 -15.29 -15.87 -4.77
CA VAL A 200 -15.62 -16.08 -6.19
C VAL A 200 -16.39 -14.83 -6.60
N HIS A 201 -15.84 -14.00 -7.48
CA HIS A 201 -16.54 -12.76 -7.87
C HIS A 201 -17.87 -13.07 -8.55
N LEU A 202 -18.88 -12.22 -8.34
CA LEU A 202 -20.19 -12.42 -8.95
C LEU A 202 -20.16 -12.08 -10.45
N LYS A 203 -21.01 -12.75 -11.26
CA LYS A 203 -21.10 -12.52 -12.72
C LYS A 203 -21.43 -11.08 -13.10
N ASP A 204 -22.13 -10.33 -12.25
CA ASP A 204 -22.44 -8.91 -12.46
C ASP A 204 -21.25 -7.97 -12.12
N GLN A 205 -20.12 -8.54 -11.68
CA GLN A 205 -18.87 -7.83 -11.40
C GLN A 205 -17.82 -8.09 -12.46
N SER A 206 -17.98 -9.15 -13.27
CA SER A 206 -17.07 -9.44 -14.36
C SER A 206 -17.20 -8.36 -15.42
N ILE A 207 -16.09 -7.72 -15.73
CA ILE A 207 -15.98 -6.74 -16.81
C ILE A 207 -15.49 -7.55 -18.01
N ASN A 208 -16.33 -7.83 -19.01
CA ASN A 208 -15.97 -8.65 -20.21
C ASN A 208 -14.60 -8.28 -20.82
N SER A 209 -13.58 -9.12 -20.67
CA SER A 209 -12.29 -8.92 -21.34
C SER A 209 -12.37 -9.34 -22.80
N ASP A 210 -12.14 -8.43 -23.74
CA ASP A 210 -11.70 -8.83 -25.09
C ASP A 210 -10.18 -8.98 -25.04
N SER A 211 -9.72 -10.22 -24.83
CA SER A 211 -8.29 -10.54 -24.77
C SER A 211 -7.73 -10.67 -26.18
N THR A 212 -7.03 -9.66 -26.68
CA THR A 212 -6.20 -9.78 -27.89
C THR A 212 -4.83 -10.35 -27.50
N ALA A 213 -4.45 -11.47 -28.12
CA ALA A 213 -3.13 -12.08 -27.90
C ALA A 213 -2.00 -11.16 -28.37
N SER A 214 -0.99 -10.95 -27.52
CA SER A 214 0.22 -10.17 -27.80
C SER A 214 1.41 -11.13 -27.99
N SER A 215 2.29 -10.84 -28.96
CA SER A 215 3.50 -11.61 -29.28
C SER A 215 4.76 -11.11 -28.55
N THR A 216 4.60 -10.39 -27.44
CA THR A 216 5.71 -9.85 -26.64
C THR A 216 5.88 -10.63 -25.34
N ASP A 217 7.10 -10.65 -24.80
CA ASP A 217 7.47 -11.40 -23.59
C ASP A 217 6.82 -10.74 -22.37
N GLY A 218 5.62 -11.17 -22.02
CA GLY A 218 4.85 -10.67 -20.89
C GLY A 218 3.63 -11.54 -20.58
N PRO A 219 2.92 -11.26 -19.47
CA PRO A 219 1.84 -12.11 -19.00
C PRO A 219 0.73 -12.22 -20.05
N SER A 220 0.23 -13.44 -20.25
CA SER A 220 -0.83 -13.72 -21.23
C SER A 220 -2.06 -12.85 -20.97
N GLY A 221 -2.58 -12.19 -22.02
CA GLY A 221 -3.80 -11.39 -21.94
C GLY A 221 -3.63 -9.95 -21.47
N LEU A 222 -2.40 -9.47 -21.26
CA LEU A 222 -2.12 -8.05 -21.04
C LEU A 222 -1.64 -7.36 -22.33
N PRO A 223 -2.13 -6.15 -22.66
CA PRO A 223 -1.46 -5.32 -23.65
C PRO A 223 -0.09 -4.93 -23.08
N ILE A 224 0.97 -5.20 -23.84
CA ILE A 224 2.33 -4.83 -23.46
C ILE A 224 2.58 -3.45 -24.06
N GLU A 225 2.65 -2.44 -23.20
CA GLU A 225 3.06 -1.09 -23.55
C GLU A 225 4.27 -0.68 -22.71
N TRP A 226 5.19 0.03 -23.34
CA TRP A 226 6.36 0.56 -22.65
C TRP A 226 6.02 1.93 -22.08
N ILE A 227 5.95 2.05 -20.76
CA ILE A 227 5.71 3.33 -20.08
C ILE A 227 7.05 3.87 -19.57
N PRO A 228 7.58 5.00 -20.11
CA PRO A 228 8.80 5.60 -19.59
C PRO A 228 8.63 6.00 -18.12
N ALA A 229 9.70 5.87 -17.34
CA ALA A 229 9.69 6.30 -15.95
C ALA A 229 9.38 7.80 -15.83
N LEU A 230 8.72 8.18 -14.74
CA LEU A 230 8.50 9.59 -14.40
C LEU A 230 9.78 10.14 -13.77
N TYR A 231 10.25 11.27 -14.28
CA TYR A 231 11.43 11.96 -13.78
C TYR A 231 11.03 13.31 -13.18
N LYS A 232 11.76 13.66 -12.11
CA LYS A 232 11.87 15.01 -11.60
C LYS A 232 13.35 15.26 -11.34
N GLU A 233 13.89 16.27 -11.99
CA GLU A 233 15.25 16.76 -11.71
C GLU A 233 15.25 17.33 -10.29
N PHE A 234 16.08 16.76 -9.41
CA PHE A 234 16.34 17.31 -8.10
C PHE A 234 17.66 18.08 -8.24
N ASP A 235 17.63 19.40 -8.05
CA ASP A 235 18.85 20.21 -8.07
C ASP A 235 19.91 19.57 -7.16
N ASP A 236 21.11 19.37 -7.71
CA ASP A 236 22.27 18.80 -7.03
C ASP A 236 22.51 19.55 -5.71
N GLN A 237 22.42 18.84 -4.58
CA GLN A 237 22.85 19.34 -3.27
C GLN A 237 24.36 19.15 -3.11
#